data_AF-A0A8J6I7S9-F1
#
_entry.id   AF-A0A8J6I7S9-F1
#
_cell.length_a   1.000
_cell.length_b   1.000
_cell.length_c   1.000
_cell.angle_alpha   90.00
_cell.angle_beta   90.00
_cell.angle_gamma   90.00
#
_symmetry.space_group_name_H-M   'P 1'
#
loop_
_entity.id
_entity.type
_entity.pdbx_description
1 polymer ?
#
loop_
_entity_poly.entity_id
_entity_poly.type
_entity_poly.pdbx_seq_one_letter_code
_entity_poly.pdbx_strand_id
1 'polypeptide(L)'
;MSTVAGIKPRAPMHKGVLQLDRPMFLRQLSTEEYSPRAYGAADLRVVRRVQDALGGVALDRGVPVRALANTRQSTAIGLRALNAEYGREFYVVPESATASEELAAAALDGDELVVDVQTHWMAPHSEKLFPTHWLRDLMRAVMPDWWKDLEEDHAWDLSYYLTNVFLRTENAVAVLTSSPGTTDLCPLFNDEMHATRTLVDNLAGSGRLLNHAVIHASTDTERAAMEEMRDLYDPVGWKVYTMGAMVETGWVDPWFLDDERTGLPFLERARDLGVPLVCTHKGLSQLAPNGSPRDVGPAAKAFPEIDFVVYHSGYEFPLHGSPGEGPFTEATADIGINRLITTARENGIGHDSNVYAELGATWYSVVRRPEDAAHTLGKLIKQFGIDNVVWGTDSVWYGSAQPLIDAFRSFQIPEAMCEEFGYTQLTAEDKAKILGLNACGIYNIDAAQARERFANDDLAWARQAVAEYAEKTPPGIR
;
A
#
# COMPACT_ATOMS: atom_id res chain seq x y z
N MET A 1 36.67 -9.37 40.74
CA MET A 1 37.07 -10.56 39.94
C MET A 1 36.12 -11.69 40.33
N SER A 2 34.88 -11.63 39.84
CA SER A 2 34.35 -12.36 38.67
C SER A 2 34.20 -13.86 38.93
N THR A 3 33.05 -14.23 39.49
CA THR A 3 32.51 -15.58 39.56
C THR A 3 31.83 -15.93 38.24
N VAL A 4 32.30 -17.00 37.60
CA VAL A 4 31.70 -17.60 36.39
C VAL A 4 30.44 -18.36 36.81
N ALA A 5 29.27 -17.85 36.43
CA ALA A 5 27.99 -18.54 36.59
C ALA A 5 27.68 -19.38 35.34
N GLY A 6 27.34 -20.64 35.57
CA GLY A 6 27.13 -21.67 34.55
C GLY A 6 26.01 -21.36 33.56
N ILE A 7 26.28 -21.67 32.30
CA ILE A 7 25.32 -21.68 31.21
C ILE A 7 24.39 -22.89 31.43
N LYS A 8 23.12 -22.62 31.79
CA LYS A 8 22.06 -23.63 31.74
C LYS A 8 21.80 -24.03 30.28
N PRO A 9 21.53 -25.30 29.98
CA PRO A 9 21.17 -25.72 28.62
C PRO A 9 19.87 -25.03 28.21
N ARG A 10 19.90 -24.36 27.05
CA ARG A 10 18.73 -23.71 26.43
C ARG A 10 17.63 -24.76 26.25
N ALA A 11 16.42 -24.44 26.74
CA ALA A 11 15.21 -25.17 26.36
C ALA A 11 15.02 -25.07 24.83
N PRO A 12 14.45 -26.10 24.17
CA PRO A 12 14.26 -26.06 22.73
C PRO A 12 13.32 -24.89 22.38
N MET A 13 13.81 -23.98 21.52
CA MET A 13 13.04 -22.86 21.00
C MET A 13 11.87 -23.41 20.18
N HIS A 14 10.64 -23.07 20.57
CA HIS A 14 9.49 -23.22 19.69
C HIS A 14 9.62 -22.21 18.54
N LYS A 15 9.83 -22.73 17.33
CA LYS A 15 9.86 -21.96 16.07
C LYS A 15 8.50 -21.27 15.86
N GLY A 16 8.47 -19.95 15.80
CA GLY A 16 7.26 -19.17 15.56
C GLY A 16 6.94 -19.15 14.06
N VAL A 17 6.09 -20.07 13.62
CA VAL A 17 5.59 -20.11 12.23
C VAL A 17 4.61 -18.95 12.04
N LEU A 18 4.69 -18.20 10.93
CA LEU A 18 3.68 -17.19 10.57
C LEU A 18 2.30 -17.83 10.66
N GLN A 19 1.38 -17.18 11.39
CA GLN A 19 -0.01 -17.61 11.47
C GLN A 19 -0.71 -17.27 10.15
N LEU A 20 -0.40 -18.03 9.10
CA LEU A 20 -1.19 -18.11 7.87
C LEU A 20 -2.51 -18.80 8.21
N ASP A 21 -3.36 -18.15 9.00
CA ASP A 21 -4.63 -18.72 9.45
C ASP A 21 -5.82 -17.79 9.19
N ARG A 22 -5.57 -16.68 8.47
CA ARG A 22 -6.55 -15.66 8.10
C ARG A 22 -6.07 -14.84 6.89
N PRO A 23 -6.97 -14.13 6.18
CA PRO A 23 -6.64 -13.18 5.11
C PRO A 23 -5.66 -12.10 5.55
N MET A 24 -4.84 -11.60 4.61
CA MET A 24 -3.78 -10.65 4.90
C MET A 24 -4.28 -9.33 5.55
N PHE A 25 -5.46 -8.85 5.17
CA PHE A 25 -6.04 -7.62 5.73
C PHE A 25 -6.53 -7.76 7.19
N LEU A 26 -6.62 -8.99 7.71
CA LEU A 26 -6.92 -9.27 9.11
C LEU A 26 -5.66 -9.57 9.94
N ARG A 27 -4.45 -9.41 9.37
CA ARG A 27 -3.19 -9.64 10.09
C ARG A 27 -2.64 -8.34 10.67
N GLN A 28 -1.65 -8.45 11.56
CA GLN A 28 -0.89 -7.32 12.10
C GLN A 28 0.45 -7.21 11.39
N LEU A 29 0.42 -6.73 10.14
CA LEU A 29 1.62 -6.51 9.32
C LEU A 29 2.08 -5.04 9.39
N SER A 30 3.36 -4.83 9.11
CA SER A 30 4.08 -3.53 9.09
C SER A 30 4.73 -3.28 7.74
N THR A 31 5.19 -2.06 7.55
CA THR A 31 6.06 -1.65 6.45
C THR A 31 7.33 -1.02 7.04
N GLU A 32 8.22 -0.50 6.20
CA GLU A 32 9.35 0.33 6.64
C GLU A 32 8.89 1.65 7.30
N GLU A 33 7.68 2.09 7.02
CA GLU A 33 7.18 3.41 7.43
C GLU A 33 6.43 3.36 8.78
N TYR A 34 5.85 2.20 9.15
CA TYR A 34 5.03 2.08 10.36
C TYR A 34 5.04 0.70 11.01
N SER A 35 4.70 0.68 12.31
CA SER A 35 4.54 -0.54 13.11
C SER A 35 3.10 -1.06 13.15
N PRO A 36 2.86 -2.38 13.27
CA PRO A 36 1.52 -2.94 13.18
C PRO A 36 0.61 -2.45 14.31
N ARG A 37 -0.63 -2.05 13.99
CA ARG A 37 -1.59 -1.62 15.00
C ARG A 37 -2.11 -2.81 15.81
N ALA A 38 -2.13 -2.67 17.13
CA ALA A 38 -2.76 -3.60 18.07
C ALA A 38 -4.22 -3.90 17.70
N TYR A 39 -4.65 -5.16 17.87
CA TYR A 39 -6.06 -5.51 17.73
C TYR A 39 -6.91 -4.89 18.84
N GLY A 40 -8.04 -4.30 18.45
CA GLY A 40 -9.15 -3.98 19.36
C GLY A 40 -10.02 -5.20 19.66
N ALA A 41 -11.04 -5.02 20.51
CA ALA A 41 -11.96 -6.09 20.87
C ALA A 41 -12.78 -6.62 19.67
N ALA A 42 -13.19 -5.73 18.75
CA ALA A 42 -13.87 -6.10 17.51
C ALA A 42 -12.96 -6.90 16.58
N ASP A 43 -11.71 -6.43 16.38
CA ASP A 43 -10.69 -7.13 15.59
C ASP A 43 -10.53 -8.59 16.09
N LEU A 44 -10.40 -8.79 17.41
CA LEU A 44 -10.24 -10.13 18.00
C LEU A 44 -11.45 -11.05 17.78
N ARG A 45 -12.68 -10.52 17.80
CA ARG A 45 -13.91 -11.29 17.51
C ARG A 45 -13.97 -11.71 16.05
N VAL A 46 -13.66 -10.80 15.13
CA VAL A 46 -13.59 -11.08 13.69
C VAL A 46 -12.53 -12.13 13.40
N VAL A 47 -11.32 -11.92 13.91
CA VAL A 47 -10.20 -12.88 13.78
C VAL A 47 -10.63 -14.27 14.23
N ARG A 48 -11.22 -14.39 15.43
CA ARG A 48 -11.67 -15.69 15.93
C ARG A 48 -12.72 -16.33 15.04
N ARG A 49 -13.73 -15.56 14.61
CA ARG A 49 -14.79 -16.05 13.70
C ARG A 49 -14.20 -16.58 12.39
N VAL A 50 -13.20 -15.89 11.84
CA VAL A 50 -12.53 -16.28 10.60
C VAL A 50 -11.67 -17.52 10.80
N GLN A 51 -10.88 -17.58 11.87
CA GLN A 51 -10.08 -18.75 12.20
C GLN A 51 -10.94 -20.01 12.41
N ASP A 52 -12.07 -19.88 13.13
CA ASP A 52 -13.01 -20.98 13.36
C ASP A 52 -13.61 -21.48 12.03
N ALA A 53 -14.04 -20.56 11.16
CA ALA A 53 -14.60 -20.89 9.84
C ALA A 53 -13.56 -21.55 8.92
N LEU A 54 -12.34 -21.00 8.85
CA LEU A 54 -11.25 -21.58 8.07
C LEU A 54 -10.78 -22.92 8.62
N GLY A 55 -10.85 -23.12 9.94
CA GLY A 55 -10.61 -24.41 10.57
C GLY A 55 -11.59 -25.49 10.09
N GLY A 56 -12.88 -25.14 9.97
CA GLY A 56 -13.88 -26.03 9.38
C GLY A 56 -13.58 -26.38 7.93
N VAL A 57 -13.30 -25.38 7.09
CA VAL A 57 -12.95 -25.58 5.66
C VAL A 57 -11.70 -26.44 5.50
N ALA A 58 -10.68 -26.20 6.34
CA ALA A 58 -9.44 -26.96 6.36
C ALA A 58 -9.68 -28.44 6.70
N LEU A 59 -10.51 -28.72 7.70
CA LEU A 59 -10.90 -30.08 8.08
C LEU A 59 -11.66 -30.78 6.96
N ASP A 60 -12.66 -30.12 6.37
CA ASP A 60 -13.50 -30.69 5.31
C ASP A 60 -12.68 -31.05 4.05
N ARG A 61 -11.65 -30.24 3.74
CA ARG A 61 -10.79 -30.45 2.56
C ARG A 61 -9.54 -31.29 2.84
N GLY A 62 -9.23 -31.57 4.10
CA GLY A 62 -7.99 -32.25 4.49
C GLY A 62 -6.72 -31.45 4.13
N VAL A 63 -6.77 -30.12 4.22
CA VAL A 63 -5.65 -29.21 3.91
C VAL A 63 -5.26 -28.38 5.13
N PRO A 64 -4.01 -27.93 5.27
CA PRO A 64 -3.66 -27.06 6.39
C PRO A 64 -4.25 -25.65 6.19
N VAL A 65 -4.65 -24.99 7.28
CA VAL A 65 -5.25 -23.63 7.24
C VAL A 65 -4.37 -22.63 6.47
N ARG A 66 -3.04 -22.78 6.54
CA ARG A 66 -2.08 -21.98 5.76
C ARG A 66 -2.26 -22.01 4.26
N ALA A 67 -2.78 -23.10 3.71
CA ALA A 67 -3.09 -23.20 2.30
C ALA A 67 -4.31 -22.35 1.91
N LEU A 68 -5.16 -22.00 2.87
CA LEU A 68 -6.38 -21.22 2.66
C LEU A 68 -6.18 -19.73 2.87
N ALA A 69 -5.16 -19.31 3.62
CA ALA A 69 -5.06 -17.95 4.18
C ALA A 69 -4.98 -16.80 3.16
N ASN A 70 -4.66 -17.08 1.89
CA ASN A 70 -4.59 -16.08 0.81
C ASN A 70 -5.55 -16.42 -0.35
N THR A 71 -6.56 -17.26 -0.11
CA THR A 71 -7.55 -17.66 -1.11
C THR A 71 -8.72 -16.67 -1.15
N ARG A 72 -9.42 -16.55 -2.28
CA ARG A 72 -10.60 -15.69 -2.38
C ARG A 72 -11.71 -16.14 -1.42
N GLN A 73 -11.85 -17.43 -1.15
CA GLN A 73 -12.78 -17.94 -0.14
C GLN A 73 -12.44 -17.41 1.25
N SER A 74 -11.15 -17.38 1.62
CA SER A 74 -10.75 -16.79 2.90
C SER A 74 -11.06 -15.30 2.96
N THR A 75 -10.84 -14.57 1.87
CA THR A 75 -11.21 -13.16 1.74
C THR A 75 -12.71 -12.99 1.97
N ALA A 76 -13.55 -13.73 1.25
CA ALA A 76 -15.01 -13.69 1.39
C ALA A 76 -15.48 -13.98 2.83
N ILE A 77 -14.89 -14.99 3.49
CA ILE A 77 -15.15 -15.29 4.91
C ILE A 77 -14.78 -14.10 5.80
N GLY A 78 -13.60 -13.50 5.59
CA GLY A 78 -13.12 -12.34 6.34
C GLY A 78 -14.02 -11.11 6.19
N LEU A 79 -14.41 -10.78 4.97
CA LEU A 79 -15.24 -9.62 4.68
C LEU A 79 -16.66 -9.77 5.23
N ARG A 80 -17.27 -10.96 5.12
CA ARG A 80 -18.57 -11.24 5.76
C ARG A 80 -18.47 -11.23 7.29
N ALA A 81 -17.35 -11.70 7.85
CA ALA A 81 -17.12 -11.62 9.29
C ALA A 81 -17.05 -10.16 9.78
N LEU A 82 -16.47 -9.26 9.00
CA LEU A 82 -16.49 -7.81 9.26
C LEU A 82 -17.91 -7.26 9.20
N ASN A 83 -18.69 -7.52 8.15
CA ASN A 83 -20.09 -7.06 8.07
C ASN A 83 -20.92 -7.51 9.29
N ALA A 84 -20.74 -8.77 9.72
CA ALA A 84 -21.45 -9.32 10.86
C ALA A 84 -20.99 -8.73 12.21
N GLU A 85 -19.73 -8.31 12.34
CA GLU A 85 -19.22 -7.62 13.53
C GLU A 85 -19.76 -6.19 13.64
N TYR A 86 -19.79 -5.47 12.51
CA TYR A 86 -20.25 -4.08 12.46
C TYR A 86 -21.77 -3.95 12.27
N GLY A 87 -22.49 -5.06 12.06
CA GLY A 87 -23.95 -5.09 11.93
C GLY A 87 -24.48 -4.36 10.70
N ARG A 88 -23.65 -4.22 9.66
CA ARG A 88 -23.97 -3.47 8.43
C ARG A 88 -23.20 -4.05 7.24
N GLU A 89 -23.77 -3.94 6.05
CA GLU A 89 -23.10 -4.36 4.82
C GLU A 89 -22.18 -3.26 4.31
N PHE A 90 -20.88 -3.43 4.56
CA PHE A 90 -19.81 -2.62 3.96
C PHE A 90 -19.13 -3.34 2.81
N TYR A 91 -19.18 -4.67 2.80
CA TYR A 91 -18.65 -5.50 1.73
C TYR A 91 -19.78 -6.31 1.11
N VAL A 92 -20.10 -6.04 -0.16
CA VAL A 92 -21.13 -6.77 -0.92
C VAL A 92 -20.56 -8.13 -1.32
N VAL A 93 -20.72 -9.12 -0.45
CA VAL A 93 -20.22 -10.48 -0.64
C VAL A 93 -21.35 -11.46 -0.32
N PRO A 94 -21.88 -12.24 -1.29
CA PRO A 94 -22.97 -13.17 -1.04
C PRO A 94 -22.53 -14.31 -0.13
N GLU A 95 -23.47 -14.91 0.62
CA GLU A 95 -23.16 -16.02 1.54
C GLU A 95 -22.57 -17.24 0.81
N SER A 96 -23.01 -17.49 -0.42
CA SER A 96 -22.47 -18.56 -1.27
C SER A 96 -20.96 -18.44 -1.51
N ALA A 97 -20.40 -17.23 -1.49
CA ALA A 97 -18.97 -17.00 -1.69
C ALA A 97 -18.10 -17.63 -0.59
N THR A 98 -18.65 -17.93 0.59
CA THR A 98 -17.87 -18.59 1.66
C THR A 98 -17.81 -20.11 1.50
N ALA A 99 -18.59 -20.70 0.59
CA ALA A 99 -18.72 -22.14 0.46
C ALA A 99 -17.58 -22.80 -0.34
N SER A 100 -17.03 -22.11 -1.34
CA SER A 100 -15.95 -22.64 -2.17
C SER A 100 -15.06 -21.55 -2.76
N GLU A 101 -13.87 -21.94 -3.22
CA GLU A 101 -12.98 -21.01 -3.91
C GLU A 101 -13.57 -20.52 -5.24
N GLU A 102 -14.25 -21.39 -5.97
CA GLU A 102 -14.89 -21.06 -7.25
C GLU A 102 -16.01 -20.02 -7.07
N LEU A 103 -16.87 -20.19 -6.05
CA LEU A 103 -17.94 -19.24 -5.76
C LEU A 103 -17.39 -17.92 -5.21
N ALA A 104 -16.30 -17.96 -4.44
CA ALA A 104 -15.61 -16.76 -3.98
C ALA A 104 -14.98 -16.00 -5.15
N ALA A 105 -14.33 -16.72 -6.06
CA ALA A 105 -13.75 -16.16 -7.27
C ALA A 105 -14.82 -15.48 -8.13
N ALA A 106 -15.94 -16.14 -8.40
CA ALA A 106 -17.05 -15.56 -9.16
C ALA A 106 -17.68 -14.33 -8.48
N ALA A 107 -17.65 -14.24 -7.15
CA ALA A 107 -18.21 -13.12 -6.40
C ALA A 107 -17.28 -11.91 -6.27
N LEU A 108 -15.97 -12.12 -6.37
CA LEU A 108 -14.92 -11.10 -6.16
C LEU A 108 -14.17 -10.75 -7.45
N ASP A 109 -14.52 -11.39 -8.57
CA ASP A 109 -13.96 -11.10 -9.88
C ASP A 109 -14.32 -9.69 -10.36
N GLY A 110 -13.50 -9.14 -11.25
CA GLY A 110 -13.71 -7.84 -11.86
C GLY A 110 -13.03 -7.72 -13.22
N ASP A 111 -13.64 -6.95 -14.13
CA ASP A 111 -13.14 -6.68 -15.48
C ASP A 111 -12.30 -5.39 -15.56
N GLU A 112 -12.22 -4.65 -14.45
CA GLU A 112 -11.47 -3.40 -14.41
C GLU A 112 -9.96 -3.63 -14.50
N LEU A 113 -9.28 -2.65 -15.10
CA LEU A 113 -7.84 -2.60 -15.13
C LEU A 113 -7.34 -2.19 -13.74
N VAL A 114 -6.40 -2.95 -13.18
CA VAL A 114 -5.73 -2.58 -11.91
C VAL A 114 -4.35 -2.01 -12.20
N VAL A 115 -4.10 -0.78 -11.74
CA VAL A 115 -2.80 -0.10 -11.81
C VAL A 115 -2.37 0.25 -10.38
N ASP A 116 -1.28 -0.36 -9.94
CA ASP A 116 -0.72 -0.16 -8.60
C ASP A 116 0.35 0.93 -8.63
N VAL A 117 0.02 2.13 -8.15
CA VAL A 117 0.88 3.32 -8.34
C VAL A 117 2.00 3.45 -7.31
N GLN A 118 2.09 2.55 -6.33
CA GLN A 118 3.08 2.59 -5.27
C GLN A 118 3.56 1.19 -4.91
N THR A 119 4.73 0.80 -5.42
CA THR A 119 5.37 -0.48 -5.11
C THR A 119 6.90 -0.35 -5.00
N HIS A 120 7.54 -1.29 -4.32
CA HIS A 120 9.00 -1.42 -4.21
C HIS A 120 9.41 -2.80 -3.70
N TRP A 121 10.72 -3.02 -3.63
CA TRP A 121 11.32 -4.22 -3.07
C TRP A 121 12.69 -3.87 -2.47
N MET A 122 13.28 -4.79 -1.73
CA MET A 122 14.54 -4.57 -1.01
C MET A 122 15.72 -5.15 -1.79
N ALA A 123 16.61 -4.28 -2.28
CA ALA A 123 17.89 -4.70 -2.83
C ALA A 123 18.77 -5.42 -1.80
N PRO A 124 19.66 -6.35 -2.21
CA PRO A 124 20.53 -7.06 -1.27
C PRO A 124 21.43 -6.15 -0.42
N HIS A 125 21.76 -4.95 -0.92
CA HIS A 125 22.54 -3.97 -0.15
C HIS A 125 21.73 -3.31 0.97
N SER A 126 20.41 -3.22 0.80
CA SER A 126 19.49 -2.54 1.71
C SER A 126 19.02 -3.43 2.87
N GLU A 127 19.24 -4.75 2.81
CA GLU A 127 18.87 -5.70 3.86
C GLU A 127 19.47 -5.38 5.25
N LYS A 128 20.58 -4.62 5.31
CA LYS A 128 21.23 -4.23 6.57
C LYS A 128 20.43 -3.24 7.42
N LEU A 129 19.47 -2.52 6.81
CA LEU A 129 18.53 -1.60 7.47
C LEU A 129 17.61 -2.28 8.47
N PHE A 130 17.31 -3.55 8.22
CA PHE A 130 16.47 -4.36 9.08
C PHE A 130 17.41 -5.35 9.76
N PRO A 131 18.05 -5.00 10.89
CA PRO A 131 18.78 -5.97 11.69
C PRO A 131 17.77 -6.95 12.30
N THR A 132 17.36 -7.92 11.48
CA THR A 132 16.41 -8.99 11.74
C THR A 132 16.89 -9.97 12.80
N HIS A 133 17.93 -9.67 13.57
CA HIS A 133 18.45 -10.61 14.55
C HIS A 133 18.76 -9.96 15.90
N TRP A 134 19.66 -8.98 16.00
CA TRP A 134 20.13 -8.53 17.31
C TRP A 134 19.13 -7.65 18.11
N LEU A 135 18.58 -6.59 17.51
CA LEU A 135 17.59 -5.73 18.17
C LEU A 135 16.26 -6.50 18.35
N ARG A 136 15.93 -7.37 17.39
CA ARG A 136 14.79 -8.29 17.41
C ARG A 136 14.85 -9.27 18.59
N ASP A 137 16.01 -9.87 18.86
CA ASP A 137 16.19 -10.81 19.97
C ASP A 137 16.13 -10.11 21.33
N LEU A 138 16.69 -8.89 21.42
CA LEU A 138 16.59 -8.06 22.63
C LEU A 138 15.13 -7.61 22.88
N MET A 139 14.38 -7.23 21.84
CA MET A 139 13.00 -6.79 21.92
C MET A 139 12.01 -7.95 22.17
N ARG A 140 12.22 -9.13 21.55
CA ARG A 140 11.44 -10.36 21.85
C ARG A 140 11.61 -10.83 23.29
N ALA A 141 12.79 -10.61 23.89
CA ALA A 141 13.04 -10.94 25.30
C ALA A 141 12.28 -10.03 26.27
N VAL A 142 11.88 -8.83 25.84
CA VAL A 142 11.21 -7.82 26.67
C VAL A 142 9.70 -7.75 26.40
N MET A 143 9.23 -7.99 25.16
CA MET A 143 7.80 -7.89 24.77
C MET A 143 7.36 -9.00 23.78
N PRO A 144 7.23 -10.25 24.24
CA PRO A 144 7.02 -11.41 23.36
C PRO A 144 5.66 -11.43 22.62
N ASP A 145 4.60 -10.84 23.19
CA ASP A 145 3.26 -10.84 22.57
C ASP A 145 3.13 -9.88 21.37
N TRP A 146 4.06 -8.93 21.23
CA TRP A 146 4.00 -7.85 20.23
C TRP A 146 4.49 -8.28 18.84
N TRP A 147 5.28 -9.35 18.77
CA TRP A 147 6.06 -9.72 17.57
C TRP A 147 5.75 -11.14 17.06
N LYS A 148 4.68 -11.76 17.58
CA LYS A 148 4.34 -13.18 17.31
C LYS A 148 3.94 -13.49 15.86
N ASP A 149 3.56 -12.48 15.08
CA ASP A 149 2.99 -12.63 13.73
C ASP A 149 3.93 -12.11 12.60
N LEU A 150 5.18 -11.72 12.93
CA LEU A 150 6.18 -11.25 11.95
C LEU A 150 6.98 -12.43 11.38
N GLU A 151 7.20 -12.43 10.06
CA GLU A 151 7.98 -13.48 9.37
C GLU A 151 9.41 -13.60 9.92
N GLU A 152 9.89 -14.84 10.02
CA GLU A 152 11.24 -15.14 10.46
C GLU A 152 12.27 -15.11 9.32
N ASP A 153 11.88 -15.31 8.04
CA ASP A 153 12.81 -15.57 6.91
C ASP A 153 12.30 -15.09 5.51
N HIS A 154 11.63 -13.94 5.37
CA HIS A 154 11.28 -13.44 4.02
C HIS A 154 12.25 -12.35 3.55
N ALA A 155 13.01 -12.65 2.50
CA ALA A 155 13.64 -11.61 1.70
C ALA A 155 12.54 -10.97 0.84
N TRP A 156 12.29 -9.68 1.02
CA TRP A 156 11.44 -8.88 0.13
C TRP A 156 12.20 -8.55 -1.16
N ASP A 157 12.83 -9.57 -1.75
CA ASP A 157 13.71 -9.45 -2.90
C ASP A 157 12.91 -9.33 -4.22
N LEU A 158 13.64 -9.20 -5.33
CA LEU A 158 13.07 -9.10 -6.65
C LEU A 158 12.17 -10.30 -7.04
N SER A 159 12.51 -11.52 -6.61
CA SER A 159 11.71 -12.71 -6.95
C SER A 159 10.38 -12.68 -6.21
N TYR A 160 10.40 -12.26 -4.95
CA TYR A 160 9.21 -12.04 -4.15
C TYR A 160 8.34 -10.91 -4.73
N TYR A 161 8.97 -9.82 -5.17
CA TYR A 161 8.32 -8.71 -5.85
C TYR A 161 7.57 -9.18 -7.08
N LEU A 162 8.26 -9.80 -8.05
CA LEU A 162 7.63 -10.27 -9.30
C LEU A 162 6.49 -11.25 -9.03
N THR A 163 6.66 -12.13 -8.03
CA THR A 163 5.63 -13.09 -7.64
C THR A 163 4.38 -12.41 -7.10
N ASN A 164 4.53 -11.49 -6.15
CA ASN A 164 3.39 -10.90 -5.45
C ASN A 164 2.77 -9.71 -6.17
N VAL A 165 3.50 -9.04 -7.05
CA VAL A 165 2.99 -7.91 -7.84
C VAL A 165 2.43 -8.34 -9.19
N PHE A 166 2.90 -9.42 -9.81
CA PHE A 166 2.45 -9.79 -11.16
C PHE A 166 1.85 -11.20 -11.29
N LEU A 167 2.32 -12.16 -10.49
CA LEU A 167 1.85 -13.55 -10.62
C LEU A 167 0.70 -13.89 -9.67
N ARG A 168 0.57 -13.17 -8.56
CA ARG A 168 -0.43 -13.45 -7.52
C ARG A 168 -1.46 -12.35 -7.34
N THR A 169 -1.42 -11.33 -8.19
CA THR A 169 -2.40 -10.25 -8.23
C THR A 169 -2.86 -10.03 -9.66
N GLU A 170 -3.93 -9.26 -9.80
CA GLU A 170 -4.46 -8.81 -11.08
C GLU A 170 -3.90 -7.44 -11.51
N ASN A 171 -2.77 -7.02 -10.93
CA ASN A 171 -2.10 -5.79 -11.34
C ASN A 171 -1.70 -5.89 -12.81
N ALA A 172 -2.30 -5.03 -13.61
CA ALA A 172 -2.00 -4.90 -15.02
C ALA A 172 -0.82 -3.95 -15.28
N VAL A 173 -0.61 -2.99 -14.40
CA VAL A 173 0.57 -2.13 -14.39
C VAL A 173 0.96 -1.90 -12.93
N ALA A 174 2.25 -1.80 -12.65
CA ALA A 174 2.76 -1.32 -11.37
C ALA A 174 3.72 -0.14 -11.59
N VAL A 175 3.85 0.72 -10.60
CA VAL A 175 4.83 1.81 -10.58
C VAL A 175 5.83 1.57 -9.46
N LEU A 176 7.11 1.49 -9.83
CA LEU A 176 8.22 1.28 -8.92
C LEU A 176 8.70 2.62 -8.37
N THR A 177 8.77 2.72 -7.04
CA THR A 177 9.24 3.88 -6.30
C THR A 177 10.25 3.43 -5.23
N SER A 178 10.79 4.35 -4.43
CA SER A 178 11.66 4.01 -3.31
C SER A 178 11.63 5.10 -2.23
N SER A 179 12.08 4.74 -1.02
CA SER A 179 12.33 5.67 0.07
C SER A 179 13.63 6.47 -0.16
N PRO A 180 13.81 7.65 0.48
CA PRO A 180 14.88 8.61 0.16
C PRO A 180 16.16 8.29 0.95
N GLY A 181 16.66 7.07 0.82
CA GLY A 181 17.91 6.67 1.47
C GLY A 181 19.12 7.15 0.68
N THR A 182 20.19 7.58 1.37
CA THR A 182 21.41 8.08 0.73
C THR A 182 22.56 7.05 0.66
N THR A 183 22.37 5.86 1.22
CA THR A 183 23.37 4.77 1.33
C THR A 183 22.66 3.41 1.24
N ASP A 184 23.19 2.35 1.86
CA ASP A 184 22.50 1.08 2.15
C ASP A 184 21.13 1.27 2.87
N LEU A 185 20.75 2.51 3.23
CA LEU A 185 19.41 2.85 3.73
C LEU A 185 18.36 3.03 2.62
N CYS A 186 18.76 3.02 1.35
CA CYS A 186 17.84 3.15 0.23
C CYS A 186 17.32 1.76 -0.15
N PRO A 187 15.99 1.51 -0.20
CA PRO A 187 15.46 0.25 -0.69
C PRO A 187 15.95 -0.08 -2.11
N LEU A 188 15.86 0.92 -2.99
CA LEU A 188 16.29 0.89 -4.39
C LEU A 188 16.82 2.26 -4.82
N PHE A 189 17.97 2.28 -5.48
CA PHE A 189 18.45 3.45 -6.21
C PHE A 189 17.74 3.61 -7.58
N ASN A 190 17.82 4.79 -8.18
CA ASN A 190 17.14 5.10 -9.45
C ASN A 190 17.60 4.19 -10.61
N ASP A 191 18.89 3.82 -10.64
CA ASP A 191 19.44 2.88 -11.61
C ASP A 191 18.93 1.45 -11.39
N GLU A 192 18.79 1.01 -10.14
CA GLU A 192 18.19 -0.29 -9.79
C GLU A 192 16.71 -0.37 -10.17
N MET A 193 15.96 0.72 -9.96
CA MET A 193 14.56 0.80 -10.40
C MET A 193 14.46 0.75 -11.92
N HIS A 194 15.31 1.49 -12.64
CA HIS A 194 15.37 1.45 -14.10
C HIS A 194 15.77 0.07 -14.63
N ALA A 195 16.75 -0.59 -14.00
CA ALA A 195 17.15 -1.96 -14.35
C ALA A 195 16.01 -2.96 -14.12
N THR A 196 15.25 -2.80 -13.03
CA THR A 196 14.06 -3.62 -12.74
C THR A 196 12.98 -3.42 -13.80
N ARG A 197 12.69 -2.17 -14.18
CA ARG A 197 11.78 -1.86 -15.29
C ARG A 197 12.22 -2.54 -16.58
N THR A 198 13.48 -2.38 -16.94
CA THR A 198 14.05 -2.95 -18.17
C THR A 198 13.96 -4.49 -18.18
N LEU A 199 14.17 -5.14 -17.03
CA LEU A 199 13.96 -6.58 -16.90
C LEU A 199 12.50 -6.97 -17.18
N VAL A 200 11.55 -6.26 -16.60
CA VAL A 200 10.12 -6.53 -16.82
C VAL A 200 9.73 -6.24 -18.27
N ASP A 201 10.24 -5.18 -18.88
CA ASP A 201 10.01 -4.86 -20.29
C ASP A 201 10.53 -5.97 -21.22
N ASN A 202 11.67 -6.58 -20.89
CA ASN A 202 12.22 -7.71 -21.64
C ASN A 202 11.38 -8.99 -21.51
N LEU A 203 10.68 -9.17 -20.38
CA LEU A 203 9.81 -10.32 -20.15
C LEU A 203 8.42 -10.11 -20.76
N ALA A 204 7.84 -8.92 -20.62
CA ALA A 204 6.42 -8.73 -20.80
C ALA A 204 6.05 -7.59 -21.77
N GLY A 205 7.06 -7.01 -22.42
CA GLY A 205 6.92 -5.80 -23.22
C GLY A 205 6.83 -4.54 -22.36
N SER A 206 7.08 -3.39 -22.99
CA SER A 206 7.10 -2.09 -22.32
C SER A 206 5.77 -1.77 -21.62
N GLY A 207 5.81 -1.18 -20.42
CA GLY A 207 4.63 -0.59 -19.78
C GLY A 207 3.88 -1.50 -18.81
N ARG A 208 4.44 -2.65 -18.45
CA ARG A 208 4.00 -3.48 -17.32
C ARG A 208 4.51 -2.96 -15.97
N LEU A 209 5.70 -2.37 -16.00
CA LEU A 209 6.31 -1.68 -14.88
C LEU A 209 6.71 -0.27 -15.35
N LEU A 210 6.35 0.73 -14.58
CA LEU A 210 6.84 2.10 -14.71
C LEU A 210 7.75 2.39 -13.51
N ASN A 211 8.52 3.48 -13.53
CA ASN A 211 9.27 3.90 -12.35
C ASN A 211 9.22 5.42 -12.17
N HIS A 212 9.19 5.85 -10.91
CA HIS A 212 9.57 7.21 -10.55
C HIS A 212 11.09 7.34 -10.48
N ALA A 213 11.56 8.59 -10.34
CA ALA A 213 12.90 8.88 -9.86
C ALA A 213 12.81 9.55 -8.49
N VAL A 214 13.51 9.00 -7.49
CA VAL A 214 13.63 9.60 -6.16
C VAL A 214 14.64 10.73 -6.21
N ILE A 215 14.28 11.88 -5.63
CA ILE A 215 15.12 13.08 -5.57
C ILE A 215 15.19 13.62 -4.13
N HIS A 216 16.40 13.84 -3.63
CA HIS A 216 16.66 14.63 -2.43
C HIS A 216 16.69 16.12 -2.79
N ALA A 217 15.51 16.70 -2.93
CA ALA A 217 15.35 18.06 -3.43
C ALA A 217 16.08 19.11 -2.57
N SER A 218 16.35 18.85 -1.29
CA SER A 218 17.14 19.75 -0.43
C SER A 218 18.60 19.90 -0.87
N THR A 219 19.11 19.04 -1.75
CA THR A 219 20.47 19.11 -2.26
C THR A 219 20.53 19.77 -3.64
N ASP A 220 21.36 20.81 -3.78
CA ASP A 220 21.52 21.52 -5.06
C ASP A 220 22.05 20.59 -6.15
N THR A 221 22.93 19.64 -5.77
CA THR A 221 23.52 18.65 -6.68
C THR A 221 22.46 17.75 -7.30
N GLU A 222 21.53 17.18 -6.52
CA GLU A 222 20.51 16.30 -7.10
C GLU A 222 19.46 17.10 -7.89
N ARG A 223 19.11 18.32 -7.46
CA ARG A 223 18.25 19.20 -8.28
C ARG A 223 18.89 19.51 -9.64
N ALA A 224 20.20 19.71 -9.68
CA ALA A 224 20.92 19.91 -10.94
C ALA A 224 20.97 18.64 -11.80
N ALA A 225 21.08 17.46 -11.17
CA ALA A 225 21.14 16.15 -11.83
C ALA A 225 19.79 15.64 -12.37
N MET A 226 18.66 16.28 -12.04
CA MET A 226 17.33 15.84 -12.51
C MET A 226 17.24 15.67 -14.04
N GLU A 227 17.95 16.49 -14.82
CA GLU A 227 17.96 16.36 -16.29
C GLU A 227 18.67 15.09 -16.74
N GLU A 228 19.83 14.79 -16.15
CA GLU A 228 20.56 13.55 -16.40
C GLU A 228 19.71 12.34 -15.96
N MET A 229 19.06 12.41 -14.79
CA MET A 229 18.18 11.34 -14.31
C MET A 229 16.97 11.13 -15.23
N ARG A 230 16.38 12.20 -15.76
CA ARG A 230 15.32 12.11 -16.78
C ARG A 230 15.82 11.37 -18.01
N ASP A 231 16.96 11.78 -18.53
CA ASP A 231 17.48 11.25 -19.80
C ASP A 231 17.98 9.81 -19.67
N LEU A 232 18.52 9.43 -18.51
CA LEU A 232 19.02 8.07 -18.25
C LEU A 232 17.90 7.10 -17.87
N TYR A 233 16.96 7.52 -17.03
CA TYR A 233 16.02 6.59 -16.39
C TYR A 233 14.58 6.72 -16.91
N ASP A 234 14.27 7.78 -17.66
CA ASP A 234 12.96 8.04 -18.25
C ASP A 234 11.80 7.83 -17.23
N PRO A 235 11.83 8.52 -16.07
CA PRO A 235 10.86 8.32 -15.02
C PRO A 235 9.51 8.92 -15.40
N VAL A 236 8.42 8.29 -14.96
CA VAL A 236 7.05 8.81 -15.17
C VAL A 236 6.67 9.90 -14.16
N GLY A 237 7.52 10.17 -13.17
CA GLY A 237 7.31 11.19 -12.15
C GLY A 237 8.45 11.27 -11.14
N TRP A 238 8.47 12.35 -10.34
CA TRP A 238 9.45 12.60 -9.31
C TRP A 238 8.93 12.19 -7.94
N LYS A 239 9.63 11.29 -7.26
CA LYS A 239 9.31 10.89 -5.90
C LYS A 239 10.11 11.73 -4.91
N VAL A 240 9.42 12.32 -3.94
CA VAL A 240 10.05 13.14 -2.88
C VAL A 240 9.50 12.84 -1.50
N TYR A 241 10.36 13.06 -0.51
CA TYR A 241 10.05 13.10 0.91
C TYR A 241 10.49 14.45 1.46
N THR A 242 9.53 15.25 1.93
CA THR A 242 9.80 16.57 2.52
C THR A 242 10.41 16.46 3.93
N MET A 243 10.33 15.29 4.55
CA MET A 243 11.11 14.94 5.75
C MET A 243 12.63 14.98 5.48
N GLY A 244 13.04 14.94 4.22
CA GLY A 244 14.43 15.01 3.79
C GLY A 244 15.04 13.64 3.51
N ALA A 245 16.35 13.53 3.67
CA ALA A 245 17.09 12.30 3.43
C ALA A 245 17.08 11.38 4.66
N MET A 246 16.94 10.07 4.42
CA MET A 246 17.06 9.05 5.46
C MET A 246 18.53 8.66 5.65
N VAL A 247 19.05 8.91 6.84
CA VAL A 247 20.41 8.55 7.30
C VAL A 247 20.33 7.67 8.56
N GLU A 248 21.45 7.07 8.98
CA GLU A 248 21.44 6.09 10.10
C GLU A 248 20.91 6.68 11.41
N THR A 249 21.05 8.00 11.59
CA THR A 249 20.60 8.73 12.77
C THR A 249 19.19 9.31 12.65
N GLY A 250 18.46 9.05 11.56
CA GLY A 250 17.11 9.55 11.30
C GLY A 250 17.00 10.39 10.02
N TRP A 251 16.20 11.44 10.06
CA TRP A 251 15.93 12.32 8.92
C TRP A 251 16.77 13.59 8.97
N VAL A 252 17.32 14.02 7.83
CA VAL A 252 18.12 15.26 7.71
C VAL A 252 17.66 16.12 6.53
N ASP A 253 17.95 17.41 6.61
CA ASP A 253 17.61 18.43 5.60
C ASP A 253 16.11 18.51 5.23
N PRO A 254 15.21 18.65 6.22
CA PRO A 254 13.78 18.75 5.97
C PRO A 254 13.39 20.07 5.30
N TRP A 255 12.33 20.03 4.51
CA TRP A 255 11.84 21.15 3.70
C TRP A 255 10.32 21.05 3.49
N PHE A 256 9.71 21.98 2.76
CA PHE A 256 8.31 21.94 2.38
C PHE A 256 8.15 22.26 0.89
N LEU A 257 7.15 21.66 0.24
CA LEU A 257 6.83 21.90 -1.17
C LEU A 257 6.56 23.38 -1.47
N ASP A 258 6.04 24.13 -0.49
CA ASP A 258 5.68 25.53 -0.60
C ASP A 258 6.79 26.51 -0.19
N ASP A 259 8.00 26.03 0.16
CA ASP A 259 9.08 26.90 0.59
C ASP A 259 9.92 27.46 -0.58
N GLU A 260 10.38 28.70 -0.44
CA GLU A 260 11.14 29.42 -1.48
C GLU A 260 12.56 28.87 -1.69
N ARG A 261 13.10 28.14 -0.70
CA ARG A 261 14.51 27.71 -0.72
C ARG A 261 14.70 26.43 -1.54
N THR A 262 13.77 25.50 -1.39
CA THR A 262 13.89 24.12 -1.87
C THR A 262 12.67 23.75 -2.68
N GLY A 263 11.46 23.98 -2.15
CA GLY A 263 10.22 23.50 -2.73
C GLY A 263 9.90 24.13 -4.08
N LEU A 264 9.74 25.45 -4.12
CA LEU A 264 9.43 26.16 -5.36
C LEU A 264 10.50 25.94 -6.44
N PRO A 265 11.82 26.03 -6.16
CA PRO A 265 12.85 25.74 -7.17
C PRO A 265 12.80 24.30 -7.71
N PHE A 266 12.48 23.31 -6.88
CA PHE A 266 12.31 21.93 -7.33
C PHE A 266 11.08 21.78 -8.26
N LEU A 267 9.96 22.39 -7.90
CA LEU A 267 8.72 22.33 -8.70
C LEU A 267 8.90 23.03 -10.06
N GLU A 268 9.54 24.21 -10.08
CA GLU A 268 9.92 24.89 -11.33
C GLU A 268 10.78 23.98 -12.21
N ARG A 269 11.76 23.29 -11.63
CA ARG A 269 12.63 22.38 -12.38
C ARG A 269 11.87 21.17 -12.92
N ALA A 270 10.97 20.56 -12.13
CA ALA A 270 10.15 19.44 -12.57
C ALA A 270 9.27 19.81 -13.78
N ARG A 271 8.63 20.98 -13.73
CA ARG A 271 7.87 21.55 -14.85
C ARG A 271 8.75 21.78 -16.07
N ASP A 272 9.86 22.49 -15.91
CA ASP A 272 10.72 22.89 -17.02
C ASP A 272 11.38 21.69 -17.73
N LEU A 273 11.54 20.58 -17.02
CA LEU A 273 12.05 19.32 -17.59
C LEU A 273 11.00 18.53 -18.38
N GLY A 274 9.72 18.92 -18.32
CA GLY A 274 8.63 18.24 -19.02
C GLY A 274 8.17 16.94 -18.34
N VAL A 275 8.45 16.77 -17.04
CA VAL A 275 7.94 15.65 -16.22
C VAL A 275 7.12 16.24 -15.07
N PRO A 276 5.89 16.72 -15.35
CA PRO A 276 5.09 17.51 -14.41
C PRO A 276 4.29 16.63 -13.44
N LEU A 277 4.89 15.56 -12.92
CA LEU A 277 4.27 14.70 -11.92
C LEU A 277 5.18 14.60 -10.69
N VAL A 278 4.64 14.98 -9.53
CA VAL A 278 5.34 14.90 -8.24
C VAL A 278 4.57 13.97 -7.29
N CYS A 279 5.20 12.87 -6.93
CA CYS A 279 4.68 11.92 -5.95
C CYS A 279 5.31 12.25 -4.58
N THR A 280 4.53 12.78 -3.65
CA THR A 280 5.04 13.27 -2.36
C THR A 280 4.58 12.40 -1.20
N HIS A 281 5.50 12.02 -0.33
CA HIS A 281 5.19 11.26 0.88
C HIS A 281 4.67 12.19 1.99
N LYS A 282 3.39 12.05 2.35
CA LYS A 282 2.71 12.95 3.31
C LYS A 282 1.81 12.27 4.34
N GLY A 283 1.50 10.99 4.17
CA GLY A 283 0.89 10.16 5.20
C GLY A 283 1.89 9.19 5.79
N LEU A 284 1.58 8.57 6.92
CA LEU A 284 2.47 7.64 7.64
C LEU A 284 3.83 8.26 7.99
N SER A 285 3.85 9.59 8.14
CA SER A 285 5.05 10.38 8.40
C SER A 285 5.45 10.39 9.88
N GLN A 286 4.74 9.63 10.72
CA GLN A 286 4.87 9.66 12.18
C GLN A 286 4.64 11.08 12.74
N LEU A 287 3.76 11.84 12.08
CA LEU A 287 3.46 13.24 12.39
C LEU A 287 4.70 14.16 12.37
N ALA A 288 5.73 13.84 11.59
CA ALA A 288 6.84 14.75 11.35
C ALA A 288 6.31 16.08 10.79
N PRO A 289 6.76 17.25 11.29
CA PRO A 289 6.26 18.54 10.84
C PRO A 289 6.35 18.71 9.32
N ASN A 290 7.47 18.29 8.73
CA ASN A 290 7.71 18.33 7.28
C ASN A 290 7.07 17.18 6.52
N GLY A 291 6.64 16.11 7.19
CA GLY A 291 5.78 15.08 6.60
C GLY A 291 4.32 15.50 6.50
N SER A 292 3.94 16.61 7.12
CA SER A 292 2.57 17.14 7.01
C SER A 292 2.19 17.50 5.58
N PRO A 293 0.95 17.20 5.13
CA PRO A 293 0.45 17.60 3.82
C PRO A 293 0.16 19.10 3.73
N ARG A 294 0.38 19.90 4.78
CA ARG A 294 -0.01 21.33 4.85
C ARG A 294 0.43 22.19 3.66
N ASP A 295 1.54 21.83 3.02
CA ASP A 295 2.21 22.49 1.91
C ASP A 295 1.70 22.04 0.53
N VAL A 296 0.91 20.95 0.46
CA VAL A 296 0.36 20.44 -0.80
C VAL A 296 -0.60 21.44 -1.43
N GLY A 297 -1.56 21.99 -0.66
CA GLY A 297 -2.53 22.97 -1.17
C GLY A 297 -1.89 24.22 -1.78
N PRO A 298 -0.96 24.90 -1.07
CA PRO A 298 -0.25 26.05 -1.62
C PRO A 298 0.60 25.70 -2.84
N ALA A 299 1.31 24.57 -2.83
CA ALA A 299 2.13 24.12 -3.97
C ALA A 299 1.26 23.82 -5.20
N ALA A 300 0.18 23.06 -5.04
CA ALA A 300 -0.76 22.73 -6.11
C ALA A 300 -1.40 23.98 -6.73
N LYS A 301 -1.73 24.97 -5.90
CA LYS A 301 -2.26 26.27 -6.37
C LYS A 301 -1.23 27.08 -7.14
N ALA A 302 0.04 27.03 -6.73
CA ALA A 302 1.13 27.77 -7.37
C ALA A 302 1.55 27.14 -8.72
N PHE A 303 1.43 25.82 -8.84
CA PHE A 303 1.80 25.05 -10.04
C PHE A 303 0.63 24.20 -10.54
N PRO A 304 -0.44 24.81 -11.07
CA PRO A 304 -1.61 24.09 -11.58
C PRO A 304 -1.29 23.13 -12.75
N GLU A 305 -0.12 23.28 -13.38
CA GLU A 305 0.40 22.42 -14.45
C GLU A 305 1.13 21.17 -13.95
N ILE A 306 1.41 21.05 -12.64
CA ILE A 306 2.05 19.88 -12.04
C ILE A 306 0.99 19.08 -11.30
N ASP A 307 0.92 17.79 -11.57
CA ASP A 307 0.09 16.86 -10.81
C ASP A 307 0.83 16.38 -9.55
N PHE A 308 0.10 16.33 -8.44
CA PHE A 308 0.59 15.91 -7.13
C PHE A 308 -0.10 14.63 -6.68
N VAL A 309 0.62 13.52 -6.67
CA VAL A 309 0.13 12.27 -6.05
C VAL A 309 0.60 12.23 -4.60
N VAL A 310 -0.35 12.29 -3.67
CA VAL A 310 -0.08 12.36 -2.24
C VAL A 310 -0.14 10.96 -1.64
N TYR A 311 1.03 10.34 -1.44
CA TYR A 311 1.11 8.98 -0.89
C TYR A 311 0.46 8.88 0.47
N HIS A 312 -0.36 7.85 0.60
CA HIS A 312 -1.20 7.56 1.76
C HIS A 312 -2.23 8.64 2.07
N SER A 313 -2.55 9.55 1.14
CA SER A 313 -3.59 10.58 1.30
C SER A 313 -3.41 11.48 2.54
N GLY A 314 -2.19 11.62 3.06
CA GLY A 314 -1.94 12.33 4.32
C GLY A 314 -2.41 11.59 5.60
N TYR A 315 -2.80 10.33 5.47
CA TYR A 315 -3.29 9.47 6.55
C TYR A 315 -2.23 9.29 7.63
N GLU A 316 -2.67 9.23 8.89
CA GLU A 316 -1.81 8.91 10.02
C GLU A 316 -2.56 7.94 10.93
N PHE A 317 -1.84 7.06 11.59
CA PHE A 317 -2.47 6.23 12.61
C PHE A 317 -3.04 7.11 13.73
N PRO A 318 -4.22 6.79 14.26
CA PRO A 318 -4.78 7.51 15.39
C PRO A 318 -3.82 7.45 16.57
N LEU A 319 -3.49 8.62 17.12
CA LEU A 319 -2.83 8.72 18.41
C LEU A 319 -3.72 8.14 19.52
N HIS A 320 -3.12 7.74 20.64
CA HIS A 320 -3.88 7.24 21.77
C HIS A 320 -4.93 8.25 22.24
N GLY A 321 -6.21 7.84 22.29
CA GLY A 321 -7.33 8.71 22.64
C GLY A 321 -7.85 9.59 21.51
N SER A 322 -7.23 9.56 20.32
CA SER A 322 -7.79 10.19 19.11
C SER A 322 -9.04 9.44 18.65
N PRO A 323 -10.07 10.13 18.14
CA PRO A 323 -11.21 9.49 17.50
C PRO A 323 -10.82 8.69 16.24
N GLY A 324 -9.65 8.96 15.66
CA GLY A 324 -9.20 8.36 14.40
C GLY A 324 -9.96 8.86 13.19
N GLU A 325 -10.05 8.03 12.16
CA GLU A 325 -10.83 8.37 10.96
C GLU A 325 -12.33 8.42 11.28
N GLY A 326 -12.97 9.45 10.76
CA GLY A 326 -14.37 9.79 11.05
C GLY A 326 -14.84 10.94 10.17
N PRO A 327 -16.02 11.52 10.43
CA PRO A 327 -16.50 12.65 9.66
C PRO A 327 -15.56 13.86 9.75
N PHE A 328 -15.46 14.61 8.66
CA PHE A 328 -14.74 15.88 8.66
C PHE A 328 -15.54 16.92 9.42
N THR A 329 -14.94 17.51 10.46
CA THR A 329 -15.43 18.67 11.19
C THR A 329 -14.26 19.63 11.43
N GLU A 330 -14.52 20.87 11.81
CA GLU A 330 -13.45 21.79 12.20
C GLU A 330 -12.60 21.23 13.36
N ALA A 331 -13.22 20.51 14.30
CA ALA A 331 -12.53 19.90 15.44
C ALA A 331 -11.68 18.68 15.08
N THR A 332 -11.86 18.12 13.87
CA THR A 332 -11.10 16.96 13.38
C THR A 332 -10.23 17.32 12.16
N ALA A 333 -10.11 18.61 11.82
CA ALA A 333 -9.44 19.09 10.62
C ALA A 333 -7.95 18.70 10.52
N ASP A 334 -7.30 18.44 11.65
CA ASP A 334 -5.90 18.05 11.79
C ASP A 334 -5.68 16.55 12.03
N ILE A 335 -6.73 15.73 11.93
CA ILE A 335 -6.69 14.28 12.22
C ILE A 335 -6.73 13.46 10.93
N GLY A 336 -5.79 12.53 10.79
CA GLY A 336 -5.77 11.57 9.68
C GLY A 336 -5.77 12.27 8.31
N ILE A 337 -6.54 11.75 7.37
CA ILE A 337 -6.64 12.33 6.02
C ILE A 337 -7.31 13.72 5.98
N ASN A 338 -7.95 14.16 7.07
CA ASN A 338 -8.53 15.50 7.11
C ASN A 338 -7.46 16.57 6.95
N ARG A 339 -6.20 16.30 7.32
CA ARG A 339 -5.06 17.20 7.14
C ARG A 339 -4.86 17.59 5.67
N LEU A 340 -4.96 16.61 4.77
CA LEU A 340 -4.87 16.84 3.32
C LEU A 340 -6.09 17.61 2.81
N ILE A 341 -7.29 17.24 3.26
CA ILE A 341 -8.53 17.93 2.90
C ILE A 341 -8.51 19.40 3.35
N THR A 342 -7.99 19.69 4.53
CA THR A 342 -7.92 21.03 5.10
C THR A 342 -7.06 21.94 4.22
N THR A 343 -5.82 21.55 3.91
CA THR A 343 -4.96 22.37 3.04
C THR A 343 -5.55 22.53 1.64
N ALA A 344 -6.22 21.50 1.11
CA ALA A 344 -6.87 21.57 -0.20
C ALA A 344 -7.99 22.62 -0.21
N ARG A 345 -8.88 22.59 0.79
CA ARG A 345 -9.98 23.56 0.93
C ARG A 345 -9.49 24.98 1.09
N GLU A 346 -8.50 25.20 1.95
CA GLU A 346 -7.94 26.53 2.21
C GLU A 346 -7.30 27.16 0.96
N ASN A 347 -6.87 26.33 0.01
CA ASN A 347 -6.23 26.76 -1.21
C ASN A 347 -7.10 26.66 -2.46
N GLY A 348 -8.38 26.28 -2.32
CA GLY A 348 -9.32 26.17 -3.43
C GLY A 348 -9.06 24.96 -4.35
N ILE A 349 -8.39 23.93 -3.84
CA ILE A 349 -8.15 22.66 -4.52
C ILE A 349 -9.35 21.75 -4.26
N GLY A 350 -10.06 21.38 -5.33
CA GLY A 350 -11.29 20.60 -5.29
C GLY A 350 -11.33 19.54 -6.39
N HIS A 351 -12.51 19.36 -6.99
CA HIS A 351 -12.70 18.46 -8.12
C HIS A 351 -11.95 18.97 -9.35
N ASP A 352 -11.50 18.07 -10.23
CA ASP A 352 -10.76 18.37 -11.46
C ASP A 352 -9.48 19.19 -11.24
N SER A 353 -8.89 19.04 -10.05
CA SER A 353 -7.63 19.69 -9.69
C SER A 353 -6.43 18.79 -9.92
N ASN A 354 -5.25 19.31 -9.64
CA ASN A 354 -3.97 18.63 -9.82
C ASN A 354 -3.49 17.91 -8.55
N VAL A 355 -4.39 17.52 -7.63
CA VAL A 355 -4.05 16.77 -6.42
C VAL A 355 -4.78 15.44 -6.41
N TYR A 356 -4.03 14.35 -6.28
CA TYR A 356 -4.50 12.98 -6.26
C TYR A 356 -4.24 12.35 -4.90
N ALA A 357 -5.30 11.80 -4.30
CA ALA A 357 -5.23 11.07 -3.05
C ALA A 357 -4.93 9.59 -3.32
N GLU A 358 -3.76 9.13 -2.88
CA GLU A 358 -3.30 7.75 -3.09
C GLU A 358 -3.66 6.86 -1.89
N LEU A 359 -4.14 5.64 -2.17
CA LEU A 359 -4.73 4.75 -1.17
C LEU A 359 -3.75 3.80 -0.48
N GLY A 360 -2.62 3.43 -1.07
CA GLY A 360 -1.47 2.71 -0.51
C GLY A 360 -1.72 1.88 0.75
N ALA A 361 -0.88 2.10 1.75
CA ALA A 361 -1.05 1.54 3.08
C ALA A 361 -2.26 2.13 3.84
N THR A 362 -2.86 3.23 3.35
CA THR A 362 -4.11 3.78 3.90
C THR A 362 -5.24 2.78 3.80
N TRP A 363 -5.43 2.14 2.65
CA TRP A 363 -6.47 1.14 2.44
C TRP A 363 -6.26 -0.08 3.34
N TYR A 364 -5.03 -0.62 3.36
CA TYR A 364 -4.68 -1.71 4.29
C TYR A 364 -4.94 -1.32 5.77
N SER A 365 -4.72 -0.06 6.13
CA SER A 365 -4.91 0.42 7.51
C SER A 365 -6.38 0.51 7.93
N VAL A 366 -7.29 0.78 6.98
CA VAL A 366 -8.72 1.02 7.25
C VAL A 366 -9.63 -0.13 6.86
N VAL A 367 -9.23 -1.05 5.97
CA VAL A 367 -10.10 -2.14 5.46
C VAL A 367 -10.71 -3.00 6.58
N ARG A 368 -9.98 -3.29 7.65
CA ARG A 368 -10.52 -4.05 8.80
C ARG A 368 -11.43 -3.23 9.73
N ARG A 369 -11.54 -1.93 9.48
CA ARG A 369 -12.40 -0.95 10.17
C ARG A 369 -13.30 -0.28 9.14
N PRO A 370 -14.33 -0.97 8.64
CA PRO A 370 -15.07 -0.52 7.47
C PRO A 370 -15.80 0.83 7.65
N GLU A 371 -16.11 1.25 8.88
CA GLU A 371 -16.58 2.62 9.17
C GLU A 371 -15.50 3.67 8.87
N ASP A 372 -14.28 3.49 9.38
CA ASP A 372 -13.10 4.31 9.07
C ASP A 372 -12.85 4.34 7.55
N ALA A 373 -12.97 3.18 6.88
CA ALA A 373 -12.81 3.07 5.43
C ALA A 373 -13.87 3.88 4.67
N ALA A 374 -15.14 3.81 5.10
CA ALA A 374 -16.24 4.55 4.50
C ALA A 374 -16.08 6.06 4.69
N HIS A 375 -15.63 6.51 5.87
CA HIS A 375 -15.28 7.91 6.07
C HIS A 375 -14.07 8.33 5.22
N THR A 376 -13.03 7.50 5.13
CA THR A 376 -11.83 7.80 4.35
C THR A 376 -12.19 8.02 2.88
N LEU A 377 -12.79 7.03 2.22
CA LEU A 377 -13.18 7.13 0.81
C LEU A 377 -14.24 8.20 0.57
N GLY A 378 -15.27 8.25 1.42
CA GLY A 378 -16.36 9.23 1.29
C GLY A 378 -15.87 10.67 1.37
N LYS A 379 -14.91 10.97 2.26
CA LYS A 379 -14.30 12.31 2.38
C LYS A 379 -13.38 12.64 1.21
N LEU A 380 -12.55 11.69 0.76
CA LEU A 380 -11.64 11.90 -0.37
C LEU A 380 -12.43 12.18 -1.65
N ILE A 381 -13.39 11.32 -1.99
CA ILE A 381 -14.24 11.49 -3.19
C ILE A 381 -15.05 12.79 -3.10
N LYS A 382 -15.59 13.12 -1.92
CA LYS A 382 -16.32 14.39 -1.75
C LYS A 382 -15.43 15.62 -1.93
N GLN A 383 -14.16 15.58 -1.52
CA GLN A 383 -13.25 16.71 -1.62
C GLN A 383 -12.59 16.84 -3.01
N PHE A 384 -12.06 15.74 -3.53
CA PHE A 384 -11.21 15.71 -4.73
C PHE A 384 -11.95 15.25 -5.98
N GLY A 385 -13.13 14.64 -5.82
CA GLY A 385 -13.83 13.99 -6.93
C GLY A 385 -13.34 12.55 -7.14
N ILE A 386 -14.12 11.77 -7.88
CA ILE A 386 -13.79 10.36 -8.13
C ILE A 386 -12.54 10.19 -9.01
N ASP A 387 -12.28 11.14 -9.91
CA ASP A 387 -11.17 11.10 -10.86
C ASP A 387 -9.80 11.39 -10.22
N ASN A 388 -9.78 11.83 -8.97
CA ASN A 388 -8.57 12.24 -8.23
C ASN A 388 -8.24 11.33 -7.04
N VAL A 389 -8.75 10.10 -7.03
CA VAL A 389 -8.38 9.07 -6.04
C VAL A 389 -7.74 7.91 -6.77
N VAL A 390 -6.54 7.47 -6.35
CA VAL A 390 -5.76 6.45 -7.06
C VAL A 390 -5.38 5.29 -6.15
N TRP A 391 -5.37 4.10 -6.74
CA TRP A 391 -5.01 2.86 -6.06
C TRP A 391 -3.49 2.68 -5.97
N GLY A 392 -3.03 2.23 -4.81
CA GLY A 392 -1.70 1.67 -4.62
C GLY A 392 -1.69 0.73 -3.42
N THR A 393 -0.66 -0.10 -3.30
CA THR A 393 -0.55 -1.11 -2.23
C THR A 393 0.52 -0.78 -1.20
N ASP A 394 1.24 0.31 -1.39
CA ASP A 394 2.49 0.68 -0.70
C ASP A 394 3.65 -0.25 -1.07
N SER A 395 3.51 -1.58 -0.96
CA SER A 395 4.50 -2.52 -1.48
C SER A 395 4.10 -3.99 -1.26
N VAL A 396 5.05 -4.90 -1.50
CA VAL A 396 4.92 -6.34 -1.18
C VAL A 396 4.99 -6.68 0.31
N TRP A 397 4.97 -5.71 1.21
CA TRP A 397 5.08 -5.88 2.66
C TRP A 397 4.11 -6.90 3.26
N TYR A 398 2.98 -7.11 2.59
CA TYR A 398 1.92 -7.99 3.04
C TYR A 398 1.83 -9.31 2.28
N GLY A 399 2.75 -9.56 1.36
CA GLY A 399 2.63 -10.55 0.29
C GLY A 399 1.74 -10.05 -0.85
N SER A 400 1.02 -10.97 -1.49
CA SER A 400 0.08 -10.60 -2.55
C SER A 400 -1.04 -9.72 -2.00
N ALA A 401 -1.23 -8.57 -2.64
CA ALA A 401 -2.28 -7.62 -2.31
C ALA A 401 -3.66 -7.99 -2.90
N GLN A 402 -3.81 -9.17 -3.52
CA GLN A 402 -5.10 -9.56 -4.13
C GLN A 402 -6.28 -9.50 -3.15
N PRO A 403 -6.15 -9.92 -1.87
CA PRO A 403 -7.23 -9.76 -0.90
C PRO A 403 -7.63 -8.30 -0.64
N LEU A 404 -6.72 -7.33 -0.86
CA LEU A 404 -7.04 -5.91 -0.75
C LEU A 404 -7.82 -5.41 -1.98
N ILE A 405 -7.46 -5.87 -3.17
CA ILE A 405 -8.19 -5.59 -4.42
C ILE A 405 -9.62 -6.15 -4.32
N ASP A 406 -9.75 -7.43 -3.93
CA ASP A 406 -11.05 -8.09 -3.73
C ASP A 406 -11.91 -7.38 -2.67
N ALA A 407 -11.28 -6.94 -1.57
CA ALA A 407 -11.95 -6.15 -0.54
C ALA A 407 -12.46 -4.81 -1.10
N PHE A 408 -11.65 -4.11 -1.89
CA PHE A 408 -12.04 -2.83 -2.49
C PHE A 408 -13.18 -3.02 -3.51
N ARG A 409 -13.10 -4.05 -4.35
CA ARG A 409 -14.17 -4.42 -5.31
C ARG A 409 -15.51 -4.65 -4.64
N SER A 410 -15.51 -5.34 -3.51
CA SER A 410 -16.74 -5.61 -2.78
C SER A 410 -17.15 -4.46 -1.86
N PHE A 411 -16.27 -3.51 -1.56
CA PHE A 411 -16.55 -2.41 -0.65
C PHE A 411 -17.69 -1.50 -1.14
N GLN A 412 -18.49 -1.01 -0.20
CA GLN A 412 -19.57 -0.06 -0.42
C GLN A 412 -19.70 0.87 0.80
N ILE A 413 -19.95 2.15 0.52
CA ILE A 413 -20.37 3.10 1.57
C ILE A 413 -21.86 2.85 1.82
N PRO A 414 -22.27 2.51 3.05
CA PRO A 414 -23.67 2.24 3.33
C PRO A 414 -24.56 3.46 3.14
N GLU A 415 -25.79 3.26 2.64
CA GLU A 415 -26.75 4.34 2.33
C GLU A 415 -26.97 5.30 3.50
N ALA A 416 -27.09 4.79 4.73
CA ALA A 416 -27.22 5.62 5.92
C ALA A 416 -26.02 6.58 6.13
N MET A 417 -24.79 6.18 5.78
CA MET A 417 -23.63 7.07 5.83
C MET A 417 -23.63 8.07 4.67
N CYS A 418 -24.13 7.67 3.51
CA CYS A 418 -24.34 8.58 2.39
C CYS A 418 -25.34 9.69 2.77
N GLU A 419 -26.48 9.33 3.36
CA GLU A 419 -27.48 10.28 3.84
C GLU A 419 -26.94 11.20 4.94
N GLU A 420 -26.25 10.63 5.94
CA GLU A 420 -25.79 11.39 7.11
C GLU A 420 -24.62 12.33 6.79
N PHE A 421 -23.64 11.87 5.99
CA PHE A 421 -22.40 12.62 5.76
C PHE A 421 -22.32 13.24 4.35
N GLY A 422 -23.34 13.02 3.51
CA GLY A 422 -23.35 13.44 2.11
C GLY A 422 -22.23 12.76 1.30
N TYR A 423 -22.05 11.46 1.52
CA TYR A 423 -21.20 10.60 0.68
C TYR A 423 -22.01 10.00 -0.46
N THR A 424 -21.35 9.29 -1.37
CA THR A 424 -21.98 8.57 -2.47
C THR A 424 -21.63 7.09 -2.40
N GLN A 425 -22.57 6.25 -2.79
CA GLN A 425 -22.28 4.84 -2.99
C GLN A 425 -21.36 4.68 -4.20
N LEU A 426 -20.41 3.75 -4.11
CA LEU A 426 -19.47 3.44 -5.17
C LEU A 426 -20.15 2.57 -6.23
N THR A 427 -20.16 3.05 -7.47
CA THR A 427 -20.55 2.29 -8.65
C THR A 427 -19.39 1.41 -9.14
N ALA A 428 -19.66 0.53 -10.11
CA ALA A 428 -18.61 -0.23 -10.79
C ALA A 428 -17.64 0.70 -11.56
N GLU A 429 -18.15 1.80 -12.13
CA GLU A 429 -17.32 2.80 -12.81
C GLU A 429 -16.40 3.52 -11.83
N ASP A 430 -16.90 3.91 -10.65
CA ASP A 430 -16.09 4.55 -9.61
C ASP A 430 -14.93 3.65 -9.16
N LYS A 431 -15.21 2.35 -9.00
CA LYS A 431 -14.19 1.35 -8.63
C LYS A 431 -13.17 1.16 -9.74
N ALA A 432 -13.60 1.09 -10.99
CA ALA A 432 -12.69 0.99 -12.14
C ALA A 432 -11.80 2.24 -12.28
N LYS A 433 -12.34 3.42 -11.98
CA LYS A 433 -11.58 4.67 -11.93
C LYS A 433 -10.47 4.61 -10.89
N ILE A 434 -10.82 4.31 -9.64
CA ILE A 434 -9.84 4.26 -8.54
C ILE A 434 -8.80 3.16 -8.76
N LEU A 435 -9.23 1.96 -9.17
CA LEU A 435 -8.34 0.82 -9.35
C LEU A 435 -7.37 0.98 -10.52
N GLY A 436 -7.69 1.78 -11.54
CA GLY A 436 -6.73 1.97 -12.63
C GLY A 436 -6.99 3.06 -13.65
N LEU A 437 -8.23 3.45 -13.98
CA LEU A 437 -8.44 4.43 -15.06
C LEU A 437 -7.91 5.82 -14.71
N ASN A 438 -7.96 6.22 -13.43
CA ASN A 438 -7.38 7.49 -12.97
C ASN A 438 -5.85 7.48 -13.15
N ALA A 439 -5.21 6.38 -12.73
CA ALA A 439 -3.78 6.18 -12.94
C ALA A 439 -3.40 6.14 -14.42
N CYS A 440 -4.28 5.63 -15.30
CA CYS A 440 -4.04 5.68 -16.74
C CYS A 440 -3.94 7.11 -17.28
N GLY A 441 -4.78 8.02 -16.77
CA GLY A 441 -4.70 9.44 -17.13
C GLY A 441 -3.37 10.07 -16.68
N ILE A 442 -3.00 9.85 -15.42
CA ILE A 442 -1.79 10.44 -14.80
C ILE A 442 -0.51 9.93 -15.46
N TYR A 443 -0.42 8.63 -15.69
CA TYR A 443 0.79 7.98 -16.22
C TYR A 443 0.76 7.78 -17.74
N ASN A 444 -0.23 8.35 -18.43
CA ASN A 444 -0.43 8.21 -19.88
C ASN A 444 -0.41 6.74 -20.36
N ILE A 445 -1.12 5.87 -19.64
CA ILE A 445 -1.24 4.44 -19.96
C ILE A 445 -2.42 4.25 -20.91
N ASP A 446 -2.18 3.60 -22.04
CA ASP A 446 -3.27 3.10 -22.89
C ASP A 446 -3.94 1.89 -22.21
N ALA A 447 -5.16 2.11 -21.70
CA ALA A 447 -5.88 1.10 -20.94
C ALA A 447 -6.26 -0.14 -21.76
N ALA A 448 -6.40 -0.04 -23.09
CA ALA A 448 -6.70 -1.19 -23.93
C ALA A 448 -5.43 -2.03 -24.12
N GLN A 449 -4.32 -1.38 -24.41
CA GLN A 449 -3.01 -2.02 -24.54
C GLN A 449 -2.55 -2.66 -23.22
N ALA A 450 -2.78 -2.00 -22.08
CA ALA A 450 -2.45 -2.56 -20.77
C ALA A 450 -3.23 -3.84 -20.47
N ARG A 451 -4.53 -3.89 -20.80
CA ARG A 451 -5.36 -5.11 -20.70
C ARG A 451 -4.85 -6.20 -21.62
N GLU A 452 -4.55 -5.86 -22.87
CA GLU A 452 -4.04 -6.82 -23.86
C GLU A 452 -2.73 -7.46 -23.40
N ARG A 453 -1.79 -6.66 -22.89
CA ARG A 453 -0.51 -7.17 -22.34
C ARG A 453 -0.75 -8.07 -21.13
N PHE A 454 -1.51 -7.60 -20.14
CA PHE A 454 -1.83 -8.37 -18.93
C PHE A 454 -2.39 -9.77 -19.21
N ALA A 455 -3.16 -9.90 -20.30
CA ALA A 455 -3.78 -11.17 -20.69
C ALA A 455 -2.83 -12.11 -21.44
N ASN A 456 -1.83 -11.59 -22.15
CA ASN A 456 -1.13 -12.35 -23.20
C ASN A 456 0.42 -12.36 -23.09
N ASP A 457 1.02 -11.62 -22.16
CA ASP A 457 2.47 -11.56 -21.99
C ASP A 457 3.08 -12.77 -21.26
N ASP A 458 4.42 -12.84 -21.15
CA ASP A 458 5.10 -13.96 -20.48
C ASP A 458 4.80 -14.03 -18.98
N LEU A 459 4.40 -12.92 -18.34
CA LEU A 459 3.94 -12.92 -16.95
C LEU A 459 2.54 -13.54 -16.84
N ALA A 460 1.68 -13.34 -17.84
CA ALA A 460 0.39 -14.01 -17.96
C ALA A 460 0.58 -15.53 -18.12
N TRP A 461 1.51 -15.95 -18.97
CA TRP A 461 1.89 -17.35 -19.10
C TRP A 461 2.42 -17.91 -17.77
N ALA A 462 3.34 -17.19 -17.10
CA ALA A 462 3.91 -17.63 -15.82
C ALA A 462 2.85 -17.76 -14.73
N ARG A 463 1.89 -16.82 -14.65
CA ARG A 463 0.74 -16.87 -13.74
C ARG A 463 -0.11 -18.10 -14.01
N GLN A 464 -0.43 -18.40 -15.26
CA GLN A 464 -1.18 -19.59 -15.65
C GLN A 464 -0.43 -20.88 -15.28
N ALA A 465 0.87 -20.95 -15.53
CA ALA A 465 1.70 -22.10 -15.18
C ALA A 465 1.74 -22.37 -13.67
N VAL A 466 1.83 -21.30 -12.86
CA VAL A 466 1.78 -21.39 -11.39
C VAL A 466 0.41 -21.90 -10.91
N ALA A 467 -0.68 -21.41 -11.52
CA ALA A 467 -2.03 -21.86 -11.20
C ALA A 467 -2.24 -23.35 -11.56
N GLU A 468 -1.85 -23.76 -12.77
CA GLU A 468 -1.93 -25.16 -13.22
C GLU A 468 -1.11 -26.10 -12.33
N TYR A 469 0.09 -25.69 -11.92
CA TYR A 469 0.90 -26.44 -10.97
C TYR A 469 0.19 -26.58 -9.61
N ALA A 470 -0.44 -25.52 -9.11
CA ALA A 470 -1.16 -25.55 -7.84
C ALA A 470 -2.37 -26.49 -7.86
N GLU A 471 -3.11 -26.54 -8.98
CA GLU A 471 -4.24 -27.47 -9.17
C GLU A 471 -3.78 -28.94 -9.24
N LYS A 472 -2.65 -29.21 -9.89
CA LYS A 472 -2.13 -30.57 -10.09
C LYS A 472 -1.35 -31.13 -8.90
N THR A 473 -0.92 -30.28 -7.97
CA THR A 473 -0.11 -30.70 -6.82
C THR A 473 -1.00 -31.03 -5.62
N PRO A 474 -0.91 -32.24 -5.03
CA PRO A 474 -1.69 -32.60 -3.86
C PRO A 474 -1.42 -31.65 -2.67
N PRO A 475 -2.45 -31.24 -1.92
CA PRO A 475 -2.31 -30.27 -0.82
C PRO A 475 -1.33 -30.66 0.31
N GLY A 476 -0.94 -31.93 0.40
CA GLY A 476 -0.14 -32.48 1.51
C GLY A 476 1.38 -32.36 1.37
N ILE A 477 1.91 -31.74 0.30
CA ILE A 477 3.36 -31.60 0.07
C ILE A 477 3.90 -30.21 0.48
N ARG A 478 3.03 -29.28 0.90
CA ARG A 478 3.41 -27.91 1.29
C ARG A 478 3.54 -27.68 2.80
#